data_AF-A0A9W4X8D5-F1
#
_entry.id   AF-A0A9W4X8D5-F1
#
_cell.length_a   1.000
_cell.length_b   1.000
_cell.length_c   1.000
_cell.angle_alpha   90.00
_cell.angle_beta   90.00
_cell.angle_gamma   90.00
#
_symmetry.space_group_name_H-M   'P 1'
#
loop_
_entity.id
_entity.type
_entity.pdbx_description
1 polymer ?
#
loop_
_entity_poly.entity_id
_entity_poly.type
_entity_poly.pdbx_seq_one_letter_code
_entity_poly.pdbx_strand_id
1 'polypeptide(L)'
;MSNRNRNIQYQLPLHEKIILLYDVSGATLWWCCLGRLLILLPLVGRRFLPGGIADFFHIVAITPFINSIFFKFNKFKWSNLWSIINSIKIVWLCFGLISSFTRIAKHTTYSILIFSYCLQYGIHYSYYAFRIKFRTTPWFLFWLQYNNFYLTYPLQTVSEMVLIFLCLQFTPDDSWYELGLKGLFLAYIPIAYFAWQHFESRKQAKYTSIIEKQNA
;
A
#
# COMPACT_ATOMS: atom_id res chain seq x y z
N MET A 1 1.76 -30.95 -31.59
CA MET A 1 0.94 -30.11 -32.49
C MET A 1 -0.50 -30.13 -32.01
N SER A 2 -1.01 -29.05 -31.42
CA SER A 2 -2.45 -28.86 -31.18
C SER A 2 -2.75 -27.37 -30.97
N ASN A 3 -3.51 -26.80 -31.93
CA ASN A 3 -4.23 -25.51 -31.97
C ASN A 3 -3.46 -24.23 -31.60
N ARG A 4 -2.94 -23.44 -32.56
CA ARG A 4 -3.67 -22.63 -33.58
C ARG A 4 -4.91 -21.92 -33.00
N ASN A 5 -4.68 -20.81 -32.27
CA ASN A 5 -5.50 -19.57 -32.23
C ASN A 5 -5.04 -18.63 -31.10
N ARG A 6 -3.80 -18.10 -31.18
CA ARG A 6 -3.26 -17.13 -30.21
C ARG A 6 -3.60 -15.66 -30.52
N ASN A 7 -4.60 -15.40 -31.37
CA ASN A 7 -5.01 -14.05 -31.76
C ASN A 7 -6.54 -13.90 -31.83
N ILE A 8 -7.26 -14.37 -30.82
CA ILE A 8 -8.61 -13.83 -30.58
C ILE A 8 -8.38 -12.60 -29.70
N GLN A 9 -8.56 -11.40 -30.25
CA GLN A 9 -8.63 -10.18 -29.45
C GLN A 9 -9.70 -10.37 -28.38
N TYR A 10 -9.28 -10.72 -27.17
CA TYR A 10 -10.18 -10.89 -26.05
C TYR A 10 -10.77 -9.52 -25.71
N GLN A 11 -12.04 -9.32 -26.07
CA GLN A 11 -12.74 -8.11 -25.70
C GLN A 11 -13.12 -8.22 -24.22
N LEU A 12 -12.29 -7.63 -23.37
CA LEU A 12 -12.60 -7.47 -21.95
C LEU A 12 -13.97 -6.78 -21.79
N PRO A 13 -14.85 -7.28 -20.89
CA PRO A 13 -16.07 -6.57 -20.55
C PRO A 13 -15.75 -5.19 -20.00
N LEU A 14 -16.67 -4.22 -20.15
CA LEU A 14 -16.44 -2.81 -19.79
C LEU A 14 -15.96 -2.64 -18.34
N HIS A 15 -16.51 -3.41 -17.41
CA HIS A 15 -16.09 -3.40 -16.00
C HIS A 15 -14.62 -3.81 -15.81
N GLU A 16 -14.14 -4.84 -16.51
CA GLU A 16 -12.74 -5.27 -16.41
C GLU A 16 -11.78 -4.28 -17.07
N LYS A 17 -12.22 -3.61 -18.14
CA LYS A 17 -11.45 -2.50 -18.75
C LYS A 17 -11.27 -1.33 -17.78
N ILE A 18 -12.32 -0.97 -17.04
CA ILE A 18 -12.25 0.10 -16.03
C ILE A 18 -11.29 -0.28 -14.90
N ILE A 19 -11.38 -1.50 -14.38
CA ILE A 19 -10.45 -1.98 -13.34
C ILE A 19 -9.02 -2.00 -13.86
N LEU A 20 -8.80 -2.49 -15.09
CA LEU A 20 -7.47 -2.50 -15.70
C LEU A 20 -6.89 -1.08 -15.82
N LEU A 21 -7.66 -0.12 -16.33
CA LEU A 21 -7.23 1.27 -16.45
C LEU A 21 -6.90 1.87 -15.08
N TYR A 22 -7.71 1.54 -14.08
CA TYR A 22 -7.49 1.96 -12.71
C TYR A 22 -6.20 1.35 -12.12
N ASP A 23 -5.96 0.06 -12.30
CA ASP A 23 -4.76 -0.60 -11.79
C ASP A 23 -3.49 -0.11 -12.52
N VAL A 24 -3.56 0.15 -13.83
CA VAL A 24 -2.44 0.71 -14.60
C VAL A 24 -2.13 2.14 -14.18
N SER A 25 -3.16 2.98 -14.00
CA SER A 25 -2.96 4.36 -13.53
C SER A 25 -2.43 4.38 -12.09
N GLY A 26 -2.98 3.54 -11.21
CA GLY A 26 -2.47 3.33 -9.84
C GLY A 26 -1.01 2.90 -9.82
N ALA A 27 -0.63 1.88 -10.59
CA ALA A 27 0.76 1.42 -10.69
C ALA A 27 1.69 2.55 -11.13
N THR A 28 1.28 3.31 -12.17
CA THR A 28 2.07 4.42 -12.70
C THR A 28 2.24 5.53 -11.67
N LEU A 29 1.18 5.89 -10.93
CA LEU A 29 1.22 6.89 -9.87
C LEU A 29 2.17 6.50 -8.73
N TRP A 30 2.11 5.24 -8.28
CA TRP A 30 2.97 4.74 -7.21
C TRP A 30 4.44 4.65 -7.63
N TRP A 31 4.72 4.22 -8.87
CA TRP A 31 6.07 4.22 -9.43
C TRP A 31 6.61 5.64 -9.64
N CYS A 32 5.77 6.57 -10.09
CA CYS A 32 6.13 7.98 -10.20
C CYS A 32 6.43 8.59 -8.82
N CYS A 33 5.64 8.24 -7.79
CA CYS A 33 5.88 8.67 -6.42
C CYS A 33 7.24 8.17 -5.90
N LEU A 34 7.55 6.90 -6.16
CA LEU A 34 8.84 6.30 -5.82
C LEU A 34 10.00 6.98 -6.55
N GLY A 35 9.86 7.21 -7.87
CA GLY A 35 10.87 7.92 -8.65
C GLY A 35 11.11 9.33 -8.14
N ARG A 36 10.04 10.07 -7.84
CA ARG A 36 10.12 11.41 -7.23
C ARG A 36 10.82 11.38 -5.88
N LEU A 37 10.54 10.39 -5.03
CA LEU A 37 11.24 10.21 -3.75
C LEU A 37 12.74 10.00 -3.96
N LEU A 38 13.12 9.08 -4.85
CA LEU A 38 14.53 8.75 -5.12
C LEU A 38 15.31 9.91 -5.71
N ILE A 39 14.67 10.79 -6.49
CA ILE A 39 15.31 11.99 -7.05
C ILE A 39 15.43 13.10 -5.98
N LEU A 40 14.38 13.33 -5.19
CA LEU A 40 14.37 14.43 -4.22
C LEU A 40 15.29 14.18 -3.02
N LEU A 41 15.49 12.91 -2.63
CA LEU A 41 16.33 12.55 -1.47
C LEU A 41 17.78 13.04 -1.59
N PRO A 42 18.50 12.81 -2.72
CA PRO A 42 19.84 13.36 -2.93
C PRO A 42 19.86 14.85 -3.32
N LEU A 43 18.83 15.35 -4.01
CA LEU A 43 18.86 16.68 -4.63
C LEU A 43 18.53 17.82 -3.65
N VAL A 44 17.54 17.60 -2.80
CA VAL A 44 16.94 18.62 -1.92
C VAL A 44 17.28 18.36 -0.43
N GLY A 45 17.70 17.13 -0.14
CA GLY A 45 17.97 16.68 1.22
C GLY A 45 16.70 16.48 2.05
N ARG A 46 16.86 15.84 3.20
CA ARG A 46 15.75 15.39 4.06
C ARG A 46 14.88 16.52 4.63
N ARG A 47 15.43 17.73 4.76
CA ARG A 47 14.78 18.87 5.44
C ARG A 47 13.65 19.51 4.64
N PHE A 48 13.76 19.50 3.31
CA PHE A 48 12.77 20.12 2.40
C PHE A 48 11.99 19.07 1.59
N LEU A 49 12.29 17.78 1.77
CA LEU A 49 11.58 16.66 1.15
C LEU A 49 10.05 16.72 1.32
N PRO A 50 9.48 17.07 2.50
CA PRO A 50 8.03 17.15 2.66
C PRO A 50 7.36 18.16 1.75
N GLY A 51 7.98 19.33 1.54
CA GLY A 51 7.40 20.38 0.70
C GLY A 51 7.30 20.00 -0.78
N GLY A 52 8.15 19.08 -1.25
CA GLY A 52 8.09 18.57 -2.61
C GLY A 52 7.17 17.36 -2.75
N ILE A 53 7.21 16.40 -1.82
CA ILE A 53 6.57 15.09 -2.04
C ILE A 53 5.21 14.92 -1.39
N ALA A 54 4.90 15.68 -0.33
CA ALA A 54 3.72 15.44 0.49
C ALA A 54 2.45 15.54 -0.36
N ASP A 55 2.22 16.63 -1.08
CA ASP A 55 0.98 16.83 -1.85
C ASP A 55 0.70 15.70 -2.83
N PHE A 56 1.74 15.22 -3.52
CA PHE A 56 1.62 14.11 -4.45
C PHE A 56 1.33 12.80 -3.72
N PHE A 57 2.02 12.55 -2.61
CA PHE A 57 1.79 11.36 -1.80
C PHE A 57 0.36 11.31 -1.23
N HIS A 58 -0.19 12.44 -0.77
CA HIS A 58 -1.57 12.52 -0.27
C HIS A 58 -2.59 12.11 -1.34
N ILE A 59 -2.42 12.61 -2.57
CA ILE A 59 -3.31 12.26 -3.70
C ILE A 59 -3.18 10.76 -4.02
N VAL A 60 -1.96 10.25 -4.11
CA VAL A 60 -1.70 8.84 -4.42
C VAL A 60 -2.20 7.91 -3.31
N ALA A 61 -2.14 8.32 -2.04
CA ALA A 61 -2.63 7.59 -0.89
C ALA A 61 -4.17 7.41 -0.89
N ILE A 62 -4.92 8.26 -1.59
CA ILE A 62 -6.37 8.11 -1.75
C ILE A 62 -6.71 6.95 -2.70
N THR A 63 -5.81 6.58 -3.62
CA THR A 63 -5.99 5.47 -4.57
C THR A 63 -6.47 4.18 -3.88
N PRO A 64 -5.74 3.57 -2.91
CA PRO A 64 -6.19 2.33 -2.27
C PRO A 64 -7.54 2.43 -1.54
N PHE A 65 -7.93 3.62 -1.12
CA PHE A 65 -9.24 3.89 -0.53
C PHE A 65 -10.35 3.85 -1.57
N ILE A 66 -10.18 4.58 -2.69
CA ILE A 66 -11.09 4.54 -3.85
C ILE A 66 -11.26 3.10 -4.34
N ASN A 67 -10.16 2.35 -4.51
CA ASN A 67 -10.21 0.97 -4.98
C ASN A 67 -11.12 0.09 -4.09
N SER A 68 -11.02 0.28 -2.78
CA SER A 68 -11.75 -0.53 -1.81
C SER A 68 -13.23 -0.17 -1.75
N ILE A 69 -13.58 1.11 -1.94
CA ILE A 69 -14.98 1.55 -2.00
C ILE A 69 -15.64 1.10 -3.30
N PHE A 70 -15.08 1.43 -4.46
CA PHE A 70 -15.80 1.19 -5.72
C PHE A 70 -15.83 -0.28 -6.12
N PHE A 71 -14.73 -1.01 -5.93
CA PHE A 71 -14.63 -2.37 -6.47
C PHE A 71 -14.85 -3.48 -5.44
N LYS A 72 -14.70 -3.19 -4.13
CA LYS A 72 -14.82 -4.21 -3.07
C LYS A 72 -16.05 -4.04 -2.19
N PHE A 73 -16.70 -2.88 -2.15
CA PHE A 73 -17.83 -2.61 -1.25
C PHE A 73 -19.03 -3.53 -1.53
N ASN A 74 -19.40 -3.71 -2.80
CA ASN A 74 -20.56 -4.54 -3.16
C ASN A 74 -20.33 -6.05 -2.95
N LYS A 75 -19.08 -6.48 -2.76
CA LYS A 75 -18.71 -7.88 -2.49
C LYS A 75 -18.09 -7.98 -1.10
N PHE A 76 -18.87 -7.59 -0.09
CA PHE A 76 -18.42 -7.62 1.29
C PHE A 76 -18.08 -9.06 1.71
N LYS A 77 -16.80 -9.29 1.96
CA LYS A 77 -16.26 -10.52 2.54
C LYS A 77 -15.38 -10.11 3.70
N TRP A 78 -15.34 -10.91 4.76
CA TRP A 78 -14.37 -10.74 5.87
C TRP A 78 -12.93 -10.59 5.37
N SER A 79 -12.64 -11.19 4.23
CA SER A 79 -11.35 -11.06 3.57
C SER A 79 -10.99 -9.63 3.13
N ASN A 80 -11.98 -8.81 2.82
CA ASN A 80 -11.84 -7.47 2.26
C ASN A 80 -11.78 -6.40 3.36
N LEU A 81 -12.30 -6.68 4.56
CA LEU A 81 -12.19 -5.78 5.73
C LEU A 81 -10.75 -5.39 6.02
N TRP A 82 -9.83 -6.36 5.98
CA TRP A 82 -8.41 -6.09 6.19
C TRP A 82 -7.82 -5.12 5.16
N SER A 83 -8.31 -5.18 3.92
CA SER A 83 -7.89 -4.24 2.87
C SER A 83 -8.44 -2.84 3.13
N ILE A 84 -9.71 -2.75 3.56
CA ILE A 84 -10.39 -1.49 3.83
C ILE A 84 -9.73 -0.77 5.01
N ILE A 85 -9.46 -1.50 6.11
CA ILE A 85 -8.78 -0.96 7.30
C ILE A 85 -7.42 -0.38 6.92
N ASN A 86 -6.60 -1.11 6.14
CA ASN A 86 -5.30 -0.61 5.70
C ASN A 86 -5.43 0.63 4.81
N SER A 87 -6.43 0.68 3.93
CA SER A 87 -6.69 1.86 3.08
C SER A 87 -7.15 3.08 3.89
N ILE A 88 -7.96 2.88 4.93
CA ILE A 88 -8.35 3.97 5.84
C ILE A 88 -7.14 4.44 6.65
N LYS A 89 -6.31 3.50 7.12
CA LYS A 89 -5.10 3.80 7.90
C LYS A 89 -4.14 4.71 7.14
N ILE A 90 -3.84 4.41 5.87
CA ILE A 90 -2.94 5.26 5.08
C ILE A 90 -3.51 6.67 4.88
N VAL A 91 -4.81 6.79 4.60
CA VAL A 91 -5.47 8.11 4.44
C VAL A 91 -5.44 8.89 5.75
N TRP A 92 -5.77 8.25 6.86
CA TRP A 92 -5.68 8.85 8.20
C TRP A 92 -4.25 9.28 8.52
N LEU A 93 -3.25 8.51 8.13
CA LEU A 93 -1.85 8.85 8.37
C LEU A 93 -1.39 10.05 7.53
N CYS A 94 -1.80 10.12 6.26
CA CYS A 94 -1.53 11.25 5.39
C CYS A 94 -2.22 12.52 5.90
N PHE A 95 -3.55 12.50 5.97
CA PHE A 95 -4.32 13.70 6.30
C PHE A 95 -4.31 14.04 7.80
N GLY A 96 -4.32 13.05 8.68
CA GLY A 96 -4.36 13.25 10.13
C GLY A 96 -2.99 13.56 10.74
N LEU A 97 -1.98 12.73 10.47
CA LEU A 97 -0.65 12.89 11.10
C LEU A 97 0.23 13.87 10.32
N ILE A 98 0.43 13.63 9.02
CA ILE A 98 1.42 14.37 8.23
C ILE A 98 0.99 15.83 7.97
N SER A 99 -0.29 16.06 7.66
CA SER A 99 -0.81 17.43 7.45
C SER A 99 -0.82 18.27 8.72
N SER A 100 -1.00 17.66 9.90
CA SER A 100 -1.08 18.37 11.17
C SER A 100 0.29 18.78 11.71
N PHE A 101 1.35 18.00 11.43
CA PHE A 101 2.67 18.19 12.01
C PHE A 101 3.78 18.22 10.96
N THR A 102 3.87 19.31 10.21
CA THR A 102 4.89 19.55 9.16
C THR A 102 6.34 19.49 9.67
N ARG A 103 6.56 19.68 10.98
CA ARG A 103 7.88 19.53 11.63
C ARG A 103 8.37 18.08 11.68
N ILE A 104 7.45 17.12 11.83
CA ILE A 104 7.75 15.69 12.01
C ILE A 104 8.11 15.03 10.68
N ALA A 105 7.52 15.52 9.59
CA ALA A 105 7.81 15.06 8.22
C ALA A 105 9.29 15.23 7.80
N LYS A 106 10.09 16.04 8.53
CA LYS A 106 11.52 16.21 8.28
C LYS A 106 12.37 15.03 8.73
N HIS A 107 11.82 14.13 9.55
CA HIS A 107 12.55 12.98 10.08
C HIS A 107 12.73 11.90 9.01
N THR A 108 13.85 11.17 9.04
CA THR A 108 14.19 10.11 8.06
C THR A 108 13.10 9.04 7.97
N THR A 109 12.39 8.81 9.07
CA THR A 109 11.26 7.88 9.18
C THR A 109 10.16 8.17 8.15
N TYR A 110 9.91 9.44 7.83
CA TYR A 110 8.90 9.83 6.85
C TYR A 110 9.24 9.34 5.44
N SER A 111 10.51 9.45 5.03
CA SER A 111 10.97 8.93 3.74
C SER A 111 10.88 7.40 3.67
N ILE A 112 11.19 6.71 4.77
CA ILE A 112 11.09 5.25 4.88
C ILE A 112 9.63 4.79 4.76
N LEU A 113 8.72 5.51 5.42
CA LEU A 113 7.28 5.26 5.34
C LEU A 113 6.78 5.38 3.89
N ILE A 114 7.06 6.50 3.22
CA ILE A 114 6.67 6.71 1.81
C ILE A 114 7.25 5.60 0.94
N PHE A 115 8.55 5.32 1.07
CA PHE A 115 9.23 4.28 0.30
C PHE A 115 8.52 2.93 0.42
N SER A 116 8.18 2.53 1.65
CA SER A 116 7.52 1.26 1.90
C SER A 116 6.12 1.19 1.30
N TYR A 117 5.32 2.27 1.43
CA TYR A 117 4.00 2.35 0.79
C TYR A 117 4.08 2.32 -0.73
N CYS A 118 5.01 3.08 -1.32
CA CYS A 118 5.22 3.07 -2.75
C CYS A 118 5.62 1.70 -3.28
N LEU A 119 6.49 0.99 -2.55
CA LEU A 119 6.90 -0.35 -2.93
C LEU A 119 5.72 -1.34 -2.83
N GLN A 120 5.01 -1.35 -1.71
CA GLN A 120 3.89 -2.27 -1.50
C GLN A 120 2.78 -2.08 -2.56
N TYR A 121 2.31 -0.85 -2.74
CA TYR A 121 1.22 -0.56 -3.67
C TYR A 121 1.67 -0.58 -5.13
N GLY A 122 2.90 -0.15 -5.43
CA GLY A 122 3.48 -0.26 -6.77
C GLY A 122 3.49 -1.70 -7.27
N ILE A 123 3.95 -2.64 -6.43
CA ILE A 123 3.93 -4.08 -6.72
C ILE A 123 2.50 -4.59 -6.84
N HIS A 124 1.61 -4.22 -5.91
CA HIS A 124 0.22 -4.65 -5.89
C HIS A 124 -0.52 -4.28 -7.18
N TYR A 125 -0.56 -2.99 -7.53
CA TYR A 125 -1.26 -2.53 -8.72
C TYR A 125 -0.64 -3.08 -10.00
N SER A 126 0.69 -3.20 -10.06
CA SER A 126 1.36 -3.85 -11.19
C SER A 126 0.90 -5.31 -11.35
N TYR A 127 0.90 -6.10 -10.27
CA TYR A 127 0.46 -7.49 -10.29
C TYR A 127 -0.99 -7.63 -10.80
N TYR A 128 -1.92 -6.81 -10.29
CA TYR A 128 -3.32 -6.87 -10.69
C TYR A 128 -3.55 -6.42 -12.15
N ALA A 129 -2.84 -5.38 -12.60
CA ALA A 129 -2.90 -4.94 -13.99
C ALA A 129 -2.46 -6.05 -14.97
N PHE A 130 -1.33 -6.72 -14.70
CA PHE A 130 -0.86 -7.84 -15.51
C PHE A 130 -1.83 -9.02 -15.47
N ARG A 131 -2.38 -9.33 -14.29
CA ARG A 131 -3.33 -10.43 -14.10
C ARG A 131 -4.62 -10.22 -14.89
N ILE A 132 -5.14 -8.99 -14.98
CA ILE A 132 -6.37 -8.71 -15.73
C ILE A 132 -6.08 -8.72 -17.24
N LYS A 133 -4.98 -8.12 -17.69
CA LYS A 133 -4.67 -8.00 -19.11
C LYS A 133 -4.28 -9.34 -19.77
N PHE A 134 -3.45 -10.13 -19.11
CA PHE A 134 -2.85 -11.34 -19.71
C PHE A 134 -3.39 -12.64 -19.13
N ARG A 135 -4.19 -12.58 -18.05
CA ARG A 135 -4.70 -13.74 -17.28
C ARG A 135 -3.61 -14.68 -16.72
N THR A 136 -2.36 -14.40 -17.05
CA THR A 136 -1.13 -15.04 -16.63
C THR A 136 -0.23 -13.94 -16.08
N THR A 137 0.56 -14.26 -15.06
CA THR A 137 1.45 -13.30 -14.42
C THR A 137 2.88 -13.83 -14.55
N PRO A 138 3.86 -12.99 -14.95
CA PRO A 138 5.24 -13.43 -14.98
C PRO A 138 5.69 -13.86 -13.58
N TRP A 139 6.49 -14.93 -13.52
CA TRP A 139 6.90 -15.57 -12.26
C TRP A 139 7.55 -14.57 -11.28
N PHE A 140 8.33 -13.62 -11.81
CA PHE A 140 8.95 -12.57 -11.00
C PHE A 140 7.93 -11.68 -10.28
N LEU A 141 6.89 -11.15 -10.96
CA LEU A 141 5.86 -10.33 -10.32
C LEU A 141 5.02 -11.13 -9.33
N PHE A 142 4.75 -12.39 -9.65
CA PHE A 142 4.06 -13.30 -8.75
C PHE A 142 4.87 -13.47 -7.46
N TRP A 143 6.14 -13.86 -7.56
CA TRP A 143 7.03 -13.99 -6.40
C TRP A 143 7.11 -12.69 -5.59
N LEU A 144 7.27 -11.54 -6.26
CA LEU A 144 7.38 -10.25 -5.60
C LEU A 144 6.09 -9.88 -4.84
N GLN A 145 4.91 -10.12 -5.43
CA GLN A 145 3.62 -9.86 -4.79
C GLN A 145 3.40 -10.66 -3.49
N TYR A 146 3.91 -11.89 -3.42
CA TYR A 146 3.75 -12.75 -2.24
C TYR A 146 4.88 -12.64 -1.23
N ASN A 147 6.03 -12.06 -1.59
CA ASN A 147 7.17 -11.88 -0.68
C ASN A 147 7.37 -10.44 -0.22
N ASN A 148 6.75 -9.44 -0.87
CA ASN A 148 6.93 -8.03 -0.49
C ASN A 148 6.58 -7.75 0.97
N PHE A 149 5.62 -8.49 1.54
CA PHE A 149 5.12 -8.23 2.89
C PHE A 149 6.22 -8.41 3.94
N TYR A 150 7.20 -9.29 3.73
CA TYR A 150 8.30 -9.47 4.68
C TYR A 150 9.16 -8.21 4.83
N LEU A 151 9.21 -7.38 3.80
CA LEU A 151 9.99 -6.14 3.81
C LEU A 151 9.08 -4.94 4.07
N THR A 152 8.01 -4.77 3.30
CA THR A 152 7.20 -3.54 3.37
C THR A 152 6.47 -3.41 4.71
N TYR A 153 6.00 -4.53 5.27
CA TYR A 153 5.23 -4.50 6.50
C TYR A 153 6.04 -4.06 7.73
N PRO A 154 7.22 -4.64 8.06
CA PRO A 154 7.99 -4.16 9.20
C PRO A 154 8.48 -2.73 9.00
N LEU A 155 8.88 -2.35 7.78
CA LEU A 155 9.26 -0.97 7.48
C LEU A 155 8.11 0.02 7.71
N GLN A 156 6.89 -0.32 7.27
CA GLN A 156 5.70 0.49 7.57
C GLN A 156 5.46 0.56 9.06
N THR A 157 5.34 -0.59 9.73
CA THR A 157 5.03 -0.69 11.16
C THR A 157 5.99 0.13 12.01
N VAL A 158 7.31 -0.06 11.84
CA VAL A 158 8.32 0.70 12.58
C VAL A 158 8.23 2.19 12.26
N SER A 159 8.03 2.55 11.00
CA SER A 159 7.95 3.96 10.61
C SER A 159 6.73 4.67 11.18
N GLU A 160 5.58 4.00 11.24
CA GLU A 160 4.35 4.53 11.83
C GLU A 160 4.48 4.69 13.33
N MET A 161 5.04 3.70 14.03
CA MET A 161 5.30 3.80 15.48
C MET A 161 6.18 4.99 15.82
N VAL A 162 7.28 5.16 15.09
CA VAL A 162 8.20 6.28 15.32
C VAL A 162 7.51 7.61 15.02
N LEU A 163 6.73 7.72 13.93
CA LEU A 163 5.98 8.95 13.64
C LEU A 163 4.95 9.27 14.72
N ILE A 164 4.19 8.29 15.20
CA ILE A 164 3.22 8.47 16.30
C ILE A 164 3.94 8.92 17.58
N PHE A 165 5.08 8.30 17.90
CA PHE A 165 5.89 8.68 19.06
C PHE A 165 6.39 10.12 18.96
N LEU A 166 6.86 10.56 17.78
CA LEU A 166 7.24 11.95 17.55
C LEU A 166 6.04 12.88 17.69
N CYS A 167 4.86 12.51 17.16
CA CYS A 167 3.64 13.33 17.29
C CYS A 167 3.25 13.56 18.75
N LEU A 168 3.46 12.56 19.62
CA LEU A 168 3.18 12.68 21.03
C LEU A 168 4.00 13.79 21.70
N GLN A 169 5.27 13.98 21.29
CA GLN A 169 6.14 15.04 21.85
C GLN A 169 5.72 16.46 21.46
N PHE A 170 4.94 16.62 20.39
CA PHE A 170 4.48 17.93 19.91
C PHE A 170 3.02 18.23 20.26
N THR A 171 2.33 17.30 20.92
CA THR A 171 0.93 17.47 21.33
C THR A 171 0.88 18.06 22.74
N PRO A 172 0.03 19.07 23.01
CA PRO A 172 -0.11 19.65 24.36
C PRO A 172 -0.69 18.64 25.36
N ASP A 173 -0.16 18.65 26.59
CA ASP A 173 -0.29 17.64 27.65
C ASP A 173 -1.71 17.42 28.27
N ASP A 174 -2.76 18.04 27.71
CA ASP A 174 -4.12 18.01 28.28
C ASP A 174 -5.22 17.79 27.22
N SER A 175 -4.86 17.16 26.11
CA SER A 175 -5.79 16.96 24.99
C SER A 175 -6.32 15.54 24.91
N TRP A 176 -7.62 15.38 24.59
CA TRP A 176 -8.22 14.09 24.24
C TRP A 176 -7.46 13.39 23.09
N TYR A 177 -6.82 14.18 22.23
CA TYR A 177 -5.96 13.70 21.15
C TYR A 177 -4.71 12.98 21.65
N GLU A 178 -4.12 13.42 22.76
CA GLU A 178 -2.92 12.80 23.34
C GLU A 178 -3.23 11.43 23.92
N LEU A 179 -4.34 11.31 24.66
CA LEU A 179 -4.82 10.03 25.19
C LEU A 179 -5.09 9.03 24.06
N GLY A 180 -5.71 9.50 22.97
CA GLY A 180 -5.93 8.69 21.77
C GLY A 180 -4.63 8.21 21.12
N LEU A 181 -3.62 9.07 21.00
CA LEU A 181 -2.31 8.73 20.44
C LEU A 181 -1.54 7.73 21.34
N LYS A 182 -1.58 7.91 22.67
CA LYS A 182 -0.99 6.97 23.64
C LYS A 182 -1.65 5.59 23.55
N GLY A 183 -2.98 5.56 23.51
CA GLY A 183 -3.74 4.32 23.34
C GLY A 183 -3.42 3.62 22.02
N LEU A 184 -3.34 4.38 20.92
CA LEU A 184 -2.96 3.85 19.61
C LEU A 184 -1.55 3.28 19.61
N PHE A 185 -0.58 3.98 20.21
CA PHE A 185 0.81 3.54 20.30
C PHE A 185 0.94 2.21 21.05
N LEU A 186 0.26 2.07 22.20
CA LEU A 186 0.23 0.82 22.97
C LEU A 186 -0.46 -0.32 22.22
N ALA A 187 -1.58 -0.03 21.56
CA ALA A 187 -2.31 -1.02 20.76
C ALA A 187 -1.53 -1.45 19.51
N TYR A 188 -0.55 -0.67 19.06
CA TYR A 188 0.16 -0.91 17.81
C TYR A 188 0.97 -2.21 17.82
N ILE A 189 1.61 -2.55 18.95
CA ILE A 189 2.42 -3.77 19.11
C ILE A 189 1.56 -5.05 18.97
N PRO A 190 0.47 -5.25 19.75
CA PRO A 190 -0.35 -6.45 19.61
C PRO A 190 -1.04 -6.52 18.26
N ILE A 191 -1.55 -5.39 17.74
CA ILE A 191 -2.17 -5.35 16.40
C ILE A 191 -1.15 -5.77 15.34
N ALA A 192 0.10 -5.28 15.42
CA ALA A 192 1.13 -5.60 14.45
C ALA A 192 1.47 -7.09 14.43
N TYR A 193 1.49 -7.74 15.59
CA TYR A 193 1.71 -9.18 15.72
C TYR A 193 0.58 -10.01 15.11
N PHE A 194 -0.68 -9.72 15.45
CA PHE A 194 -1.83 -10.44 14.88
C PHE A 194 -1.95 -10.25 13.37
N ALA A 195 -1.70 -9.03 12.90
CA ALA A 195 -1.67 -8.69 11.49
C ALA A 195 -0.62 -9.49 10.72
N TRP A 196 0.58 -9.66 11.28
CA TRP A 196 1.64 -10.48 10.68
C TRP A 196 1.18 -11.93 10.49
N GLN A 197 0.64 -12.53 11.55
CA GLN A 197 0.14 -13.91 11.52
C GLN A 197 -0.95 -14.10 10.46
N HIS A 198 -1.85 -13.11 10.34
CA HIS A 198 -2.90 -13.12 9.33
C HIS A 198 -2.35 -13.04 7.90
N PHE A 199 -1.33 -12.22 7.67
CA PHE A 199 -0.69 -12.11 6.35
C PHE A 199 -0.02 -13.41 5.93
N GLU A 200 0.73 -14.04 6.84
CA GLU A 200 1.42 -15.29 6.55
C GLU A 200 0.44 -16.44 6.24
N SER A 201 -0.59 -16.60 7.07
CA SER A 201 -1.66 -17.60 6.85
C SER A 201 -2.34 -17.41 5.50
N ARG A 202 -2.60 -16.15 5.12
CA ARG A 202 -3.24 -15.81 3.84
C ARG A 202 -2.34 -16.04 2.64
N LYS A 203 -1.05 -15.77 2.79
CA LYS A 203 -0.07 -16.08 1.76
C LYS A 203 -0.06 -17.58 1.50
N GLN A 204 0.13 -18.39 2.53
CA GLN A 204 0.23 -19.84 2.39
C GLN A 204 -0.99 -20.41 1.66
N ALA A 205 -2.21 -20.05 2.10
CA ALA A 205 -3.45 -20.52 1.46
C ALA A 205 -3.57 -20.10 -0.03
N LYS A 206 -3.24 -18.85 -0.37
CA LYS A 206 -3.35 -18.36 -1.75
C LYS A 206 -2.21 -18.83 -2.65
N TYR A 207 -1.01 -18.96 -2.11
CA TYR A 207 0.17 -19.36 -2.87
C TYR A 207 0.06 -20.83 -3.27
N THR A 208 -0.28 -21.70 -2.33
CA THR A 208 -0.48 -23.14 -2.58
C THR A 208 -1.57 -23.37 -3.62
N SER A 209 -2.74 -22.72 -3.48
CA SER A 209 -3.85 -22.88 -4.44
C SER A 209 -3.57 -22.38 -5.85
N ILE A 210 -2.60 -21.48 -6.04
CA ILE A 210 -2.20 -21.02 -7.38
C ILE A 210 -1.18 -21.98 -7.99
N ILE A 211 -0.24 -22.50 -7.20
CA ILE A 211 0.73 -23.50 -7.66
C ILE A 211 0.03 -24.79 -8.05
N GLU A 212 -0.91 -25.27 -7.24
CA GLU A 212 -1.73 -26.46 -7.56
C GLU A 212 -2.44 -26.29 -8.90
N LYS A 213 -3.01 -25.11 -9.18
CA LYS A 213 -3.66 -24.79 -10.47
C LYS A 213 -2.71 -24.67 -11.66
N GLN A 214 -1.41 -24.47 -11.42
CA GLN A 214 -0.41 -24.42 -12.48
C GLN A 214 0.17 -25.81 -12.76
N ASN A 215 0.13 -26.71 -11.77
CA ASN A 215 0.64 -28.08 -11.87
C ASN A 215 -0.44 -29.11 -12.29
N ALA A 216 -1.72 -28.75 -12.21
CA ALA A 216 -2.87 -29.53 -12.70
C ALA A 216 -3.19 -29.19 -14.16
#